data_AF-A0A2I1GIC0-F1
#
_entry.id   AF-A0A2I1GIC0-F1
#
_cell.length_a   1.000
_cell.length_b   1.000
_cell.length_c   1.000
_cell.angle_alpha   90.00
_cell.angle_beta   90.00
_cell.angle_gamma   90.00
#
_symmetry.space_group_name_H-M   'P 1'
#
loop_
_entity.id
_entity.type
_entity.pdbx_description
1 polymer ?
#
loop_
_entity_poly.entity_id
_entity_poly.type
_entity_poly.pdbx_seq_one_letter_code
_entity_poly.pdbx_strand_id
1 'polypeptide(L)'
;MYYHHLILSFCRVFTNVFTAEGYHRLFSSLFQVIYEVSGQHIKFQHIHKEGIGCILADLNSAQAKGLGLALHDLDHERDWETHLTFIFKSCLVHFERNLHHKAFEKNTKNLIRQIPNASSKDEVNILLQQIKDTNDDGIEGIY
;
A
#
# COMPACT_ATOMS: atom_id res chain seq x y z
N MET A 1 8.27 17.17 21.29
CA MET A 1 8.80 17.41 19.93
C MET A 1 7.70 17.09 18.94
N TYR A 2 7.17 18.10 18.24
CA TYR A 2 6.23 17.87 17.14
C TYR A 2 7.02 17.34 15.95
N TYR A 3 6.88 16.05 15.63
CA TYR A 3 7.36 15.51 14.37
C TYR A 3 6.48 16.06 13.26
N HIS A 4 6.97 17.02 12.49
CA HIS A 4 6.37 17.31 11.19
C HIS A 4 6.62 16.09 10.30
N HIS A 5 5.57 15.27 10.10
CA HIS A 5 5.58 14.21 9.11
C HIS A 5 5.62 14.87 7.72
N LEU A 6 6.82 15.06 7.19
CA LEU A 6 7.04 15.62 5.86
C LEU A 6 6.57 14.60 4.82
N ILE A 7 5.52 14.93 4.08
CA ILE A 7 5.06 14.13 2.94
C ILE A 7 5.84 14.60 1.71
N LEU A 8 6.69 13.74 1.18
CA LEU A 8 7.50 14.01 -0.01
C LEU A 8 7.14 13.05 -1.13
N SER A 9 7.00 13.57 -2.35
CA SER A 9 7.07 12.76 -3.56
C SER A 9 8.53 12.56 -3.94
N PHE A 10 9.07 11.36 -3.70
CA PHE A 10 10.47 11.03 -4.01
C PHE A 10 10.71 10.79 -5.50
N CYS A 11 9.80 10.08 -6.16
CA CYS A 11 9.91 9.77 -7.59
C CYS A 11 8.54 9.57 -8.22
N ARG A 12 8.51 9.56 -9.56
CA ARG A 12 7.38 9.09 -10.35
C ARG A 12 7.91 8.03 -11.31
N VAL A 13 7.30 6.86 -11.29
CA VAL A 13 7.68 5.74 -12.15
C VAL A 13 6.50 5.38 -13.03
N PHE A 14 6.75 5.22 -14.32
CA PHE A 14 5.75 4.81 -15.30
C PHE A 14 6.04 3.37 -15.71
N THR A 15 5.03 2.51 -15.62
CA THR A 15 5.14 1.10 -16.02
C THR A 15 3.87 0.68 -16.76
N ASN A 16 4.04 -0.19 -17.75
CA ASN A 16 2.96 -0.91 -18.42
C ASN A 16 2.85 -2.38 -17.93
N VAL A 17 3.68 -2.76 -16.95
CA VAL A 17 3.70 -4.09 -16.33
C VAL A 17 3.03 -4.00 -14.97
N PHE A 18 1.92 -4.73 -14.81
CA PHE A 18 1.07 -4.73 -13.60
C PHE A 18 1.14 -6.06 -12.85
N THR A 19 2.34 -6.67 -12.78
CA THR A 19 2.57 -7.94 -12.07
C THR A 19 3.44 -7.72 -10.85
N ALA A 20 3.35 -8.62 -9.86
CA ALA A 20 4.19 -8.53 -8.65
C ALA A 20 5.68 -8.57 -8.99
N GLU A 21 6.09 -9.38 -9.96
CA GLU A 21 7.48 -9.43 -10.46
C GLU A 21 7.89 -8.14 -11.17
N GLY A 22 6.98 -7.52 -11.93
CA GLY A 22 7.21 -6.23 -12.57
C GLY A 22 7.43 -5.13 -11.54
N TYR A 23 6.58 -5.07 -10.51
CA TYR A 23 6.72 -4.12 -9.41
C TYR A 23 7.95 -4.40 -8.54
N HIS A 24 8.29 -5.66 -8.31
CA HIS A 24 9.54 -6.03 -7.61
C HIS A 24 10.75 -5.46 -8.34
N ARG A 25 10.88 -5.73 -9.64
CA ARG A 25 11.94 -5.13 -10.48
C ARG A 25 11.93 -3.61 -10.44
N LEU A 26 10.75 -3.00 -10.46
CA LEU A 26 10.60 -1.55 -10.37
C LEU A 26 11.17 -0.99 -9.06
N PHE A 27 10.78 -1.56 -7.91
CA PHE A 27 11.25 -1.10 -6.60
C PHE A 27 12.75 -1.36 -6.41
N SER A 28 13.26 -2.53 -6.80
CA SER A 28 14.69 -2.83 -6.72
C SER A 28 15.50 -1.86 -7.59
N SER A 29 15.03 -1.55 -8.81
CA SER A 29 15.66 -0.56 -9.68
C SER A 29 15.63 0.84 -9.07
N LEU A 30 14.51 1.23 -8.45
CA LEU A 30 14.40 2.51 -7.77
C LEU A 30 15.40 2.63 -6.61
N PHE A 31 15.53 1.60 -5.78
CA PHE A 31 16.46 1.59 -4.66
C PHE A 31 17.91 1.70 -5.14
N GLN A 32 18.24 1.02 -6.23
CA GLN A 32 19.54 1.10 -6.88
C GLN A 32 19.81 2.50 -7.46
N VAL A 33 18.85 3.11 -8.17
CA VAL A 33 18.98 4.47 -8.73
C VAL A 33 19.18 5.51 -7.62
N ILE A 34 18.50 5.36 -6.47
CA ILE A 34 18.71 6.25 -5.32
C ILE A 34 20.16 6.19 -4.84
N TYR A 35 20.73 4.99 -4.76
CA TYR A 35 22.14 4.82 -4.42
C TYR A 35 23.07 5.45 -5.46
N GLU A 36 22.82 5.21 -6.75
CA GLU A 36 23.65 5.74 -7.84
C GLU A 36 23.68 7.28 -7.88
N VAL A 37 22.54 7.92 -7.59
CA VAL A 37 22.43 9.39 -7.64
C VAL A 37 22.94 10.05 -6.35
N SER A 38 22.71 9.43 -5.19
CA SER A 38 23.01 10.05 -3.88
C SER A 38 24.28 9.54 -3.21
N GLY A 39 24.82 8.40 -3.65
CA GLY A 39 25.87 7.65 -2.94
C GLY A 39 25.38 6.98 -1.65
N GLN A 40 24.08 7.04 -1.34
CA GLN A 40 23.49 6.51 -0.11
C GLN A 40 22.41 5.47 -0.41
N HIS A 41 22.49 4.32 0.25
CA HIS A 41 21.42 3.34 0.18
C HIS A 41 20.15 3.88 0.85
N ILE A 42 19.01 3.57 0.24
CA ILE A 42 17.71 3.85 0.85
C ILE A 42 17.62 3.14 2.20
N LYS A 43 17.11 3.85 3.20
CA LYS A 43 16.89 3.31 4.55
C LYS A 43 15.42 3.35 4.90
N PHE A 44 15.01 2.36 5.68
CA PHE A 44 13.66 2.19 6.17
C PHE A 44 13.68 2.08 7.68
N GLN A 45 12.76 2.78 8.35
CA GLN A 45 12.73 2.90 9.80
C GLN A 45 12.62 1.55 10.50
N HIS A 46 11.85 0.60 9.96
CA HIS A 46 11.65 -0.71 10.60
C HIS A 46 12.90 -1.61 10.50
N ILE A 47 13.64 -1.52 9.40
CA ILE A 47 14.88 -2.29 9.15
C ILE A 47 16.08 -1.61 9.83
N HIS A 48 16.32 -0.34 9.53
CA HIS A 48 17.56 0.38 9.85
C HIS A 48 17.47 1.32 11.06
N LYS A 49 16.26 1.48 11.65
CA LYS A 49 15.96 2.45 12.72
C LYS A 49 16.11 3.93 12.31
N GLU A 50 16.20 4.19 11.01
CA GLU A 50 16.20 5.52 10.39
C GLU A 50 15.63 5.46 8.95
N GLY A 51 15.32 6.62 8.37
CA GLY A 51 14.89 6.74 6.98
C GLY A 51 13.37 6.74 6.80
N ILE A 52 12.89 6.08 5.75
CA ILE A 52 11.47 6.08 5.37
C ILE A 52 10.66 5.28 6.39
N GLY A 53 9.73 5.94 7.07
CA GLY A 53 8.84 5.30 8.05
C GLY A 53 7.50 4.83 7.50
N CYS A 54 7.12 5.29 6.29
CA CYS A 54 5.83 4.94 5.68
C CYS A 54 5.87 5.20 4.17
N ILE A 55 5.25 4.30 3.40
CA ILE A 55 4.91 4.49 1.99
C ILE A 55 3.39 4.51 1.87
N LEU A 56 2.86 5.62 1.34
CA LEU A 56 1.46 5.74 0.94
C LEU A 56 1.30 5.23 -0.48
N ALA A 57 0.49 4.20 -0.68
CA ALA A 57 0.28 3.58 -1.98
C ALA A 57 -1.18 3.21 -2.22
N ASP A 58 -1.51 2.89 -3.47
CA ASP A 58 -2.83 2.40 -3.83
C ASP A 58 -3.02 0.98 -3.30
N LEU A 59 -4.27 0.58 -3.09
CA LEU A 59 -4.64 -0.79 -2.72
C LEU A 59 -4.52 -1.75 -3.91
N ASN A 60 -3.33 -1.88 -4.49
CA ASN A 60 -3.02 -2.82 -5.55
C ASN A 60 -2.17 -3.97 -4.99
N SER A 61 -2.72 -5.19 -5.01
CA SER A 61 -2.06 -6.37 -4.43
C SER A 61 -0.72 -6.72 -5.09
N ALA A 62 -0.63 -6.58 -6.41
CA ALA A 62 0.62 -6.82 -7.14
C ALA A 62 1.70 -5.79 -6.76
N GLN A 63 1.34 -4.51 -6.63
CA GLN A 63 2.25 -3.45 -6.20
C GLN A 63 2.72 -3.69 -4.76
N ALA A 64 1.81 -4.00 -3.84
CA ALA A 64 2.14 -4.29 -2.45
C ALA A 64 3.09 -5.49 -2.36
N LYS A 65 2.79 -6.60 -3.05
CA LYS A 65 3.68 -7.76 -3.08
C LYS A 65 5.04 -7.44 -3.68
N GLY A 66 5.09 -6.69 -4.78
CA GLY A 66 6.35 -6.27 -5.40
C GLY A 66 7.23 -5.43 -4.46
N LEU A 67 6.62 -4.51 -3.72
CA LEU A 67 7.32 -3.74 -2.67
C LEU A 67 7.85 -4.67 -1.58
N GLY A 68 7.00 -5.57 -1.07
CA GLY A 68 7.38 -6.50 -0.01
C GLY A 68 8.57 -7.38 -0.43
N LEU A 69 8.59 -7.87 -1.67
CA LEU A 69 9.70 -8.65 -2.21
C LEU A 69 10.99 -7.82 -2.30
N ALA A 70 10.90 -6.58 -2.78
CA ALA A 70 12.06 -5.69 -2.82
C ALA A 70 12.63 -5.36 -1.42
N LEU A 71 11.76 -5.30 -0.40
CA LEU A 71 12.17 -5.12 0.99
C LEU A 71 12.79 -6.39 1.58
N HIS A 72 12.24 -7.56 1.24
CA HIS A 72 12.81 -8.84 1.63
C HIS A 72 14.23 -9.03 1.07
N ASP A 73 14.50 -8.57 -0.16
CA ASP A 73 15.85 -8.56 -0.73
C ASP A 73 16.83 -7.64 0.04
N LEU A 74 16.32 -6.61 0.73
CA LEU A 74 17.13 -5.74 1.58
C LEU A 74 17.34 -6.30 3.00
N ASP A 75 16.36 -7.04 3.52
CA ASP A 75 16.38 -7.64 4.86
C ASP A 75 15.69 -9.02 4.86
N HIS A 76 16.48 -10.08 4.74
CA HIS A 76 15.96 -11.45 4.69
C HIS A 76 15.46 -11.99 6.04
N GLU A 77 15.59 -11.25 7.15
CA GLU A 77 15.12 -11.70 8.46
C GLU A 77 13.60 -11.82 8.56
N ARG A 78 12.87 -11.10 7.69
CA ARG A 78 11.40 -11.02 7.69
C ARG A 78 10.88 -11.41 6.31
N ASP A 79 9.71 -12.02 6.28
CA ASP A 79 9.03 -12.26 5.00
C ASP A 79 8.45 -10.95 4.44
N TRP A 80 8.09 -11.01 3.15
CA TRP A 80 7.57 -9.85 2.43
C TRP A 80 6.27 -9.31 3.02
N GLU A 81 5.41 -10.16 3.60
CA GLU A 81 4.14 -9.76 4.22
C GLU A 81 4.39 -8.97 5.50
N THR A 82 5.30 -9.48 6.34
CA THR A 82 5.72 -8.86 7.58
C THR A 82 6.31 -7.49 7.31
N HIS A 83 7.15 -7.32 6.28
CA HIS A 83 7.64 -5.99 5.90
C HIS A 83 6.51 -5.00 5.59
N LEU A 84 5.47 -5.41 4.87
CA LEU A 84 4.36 -4.53 4.52
C LEU A 84 3.63 -4.00 5.76
N THR A 85 3.50 -4.81 6.81
CA THR A 85 2.85 -4.38 8.06
C THR A 85 3.53 -3.19 8.73
N PHE A 86 4.84 -3.01 8.51
CA PHE A 86 5.61 -1.91 9.09
C PHE A 86 5.60 -0.64 8.24
N ILE A 87 5.50 -0.76 6.92
CA ILE A 87 5.80 0.35 5.99
C ILE A 87 4.64 0.77 5.11
N PHE A 88 3.72 -0.14 4.76
CA PHE A 88 2.71 0.10 3.75
C PHE A 88 1.44 0.68 4.38
N LYS A 89 0.97 1.81 3.86
CA LYS A 89 -0.33 2.38 4.20
C LYS A 89 -1.11 2.75 2.95
N SER A 90 -2.40 2.49 2.98
CA SER A 90 -3.31 2.85 1.90
C SER A 90 -3.44 4.37 1.78
N CYS A 91 -3.37 4.89 0.56
CA CYS A 91 -3.64 6.29 0.29
C CYS A 91 -5.16 6.56 0.34
N LEU A 92 -5.61 7.26 1.39
CA LEU A 92 -7.03 7.58 1.57
C LEU A 92 -7.61 8.45 0.45
N VAL A 93 -6.79 9.32 -0.15
CA VAL A 93 -7.20 10.17 -1.28
C VAL A 93 -7.55 9.33 -2.50
N HIS A 94 -6.70 8.36 -2.83
CA HIS A 94 -6.95 7.46 -3.96
C HIS A 94 -8.06 6.47 -3.66
N PHE A 95 -8.16 5.99 -2.41
CA PHE A 95 -9.26 5.18 -1.94
C PHE A 95 -10.62 5.86 -2.14
N GLU A 96 -10.79 7.09 -1.64
CA GLU A 96 -12.03 7.85 -1.77
C GLU A 96 -12.36 8.17 -3.23
N ARG A 97 -11.35 8.57 -4.03
CA ARG A 97 -11.55 8.83 -5.46
C ARG A 97 -12.03 7.58 -6.20
N ASN A 98 -11.41 6.43 -5.95
CA ASN A 98 -11.80 5.17 -6.58
C ASN A 98 -13.22 4.75 -6.15
N LEU A 99 -13.56 4.90 -4.86
CA LEU A 99 -14.89 4.61 -4.35
C LEU A 99 -15.96 5.53 -4.93
N HIS A 100 -15.64 6.82 -5.10
CA HIS A 100 -16.56 7.79 -5.69
C HIS A 100 -16.98 7.39 -7.11
N HIS A 101 -16.03 6.90 -7.92
CA HIS A 101 -16.27 6.48 -9.30
C HIS A 101 -17.01 5.14 -9.45
N LYS A 102 -17.14 4.35 -8.39
CA LYS A 102 -17.93 3.11 -8.43
C LYS A 102 -19.42 3.45 -8.36
N ALA A 103 -20.24 2.74 -9.13
CA ALA A 103 -21.69 2.88 -9.15
C ALA A 103 -22.40 2.14 -8.01
N PHE A 104 -21.80 2.14 -6.82
CA PHE A 104 -22.37 1.51 -5.62
C PHE A 104 -23.42 2.41 -4.97
N GLU A 105 -24.39 1.78 -4.32
CA GLU A 105 -25.36 2.45 -3.48
C GLU A 105 -24.68 3.19 -2.32
N LYS A 106 -25.38 4.20 -1.80
CA LYS A 106 -24.87 5.03 -0.70
C LYS A 106 -24.53 4.19 0.53
N ASN A 107 -25.34 3.19 0.85
CA ASN A 107 -25.11 2.33 2.02
C ASN A 107 -23.80 1.53 1.88
N THR A 108 -23.60 0.88 0.74
CA THR A 108 -22.37 0.16 0.40
C THR A 108 -21.14 1.05 0.47
N LYS A 109 -21.20 2.25 -0.11
CA LYS A 109 -20.10 3.23 -0.01
C LYS A 109 -19.80 3.61 1.44
N ASN A 110 -20.81 3.76 2.28
CA ASN A 110 -20.62 4.09 3.71
C ASN A 110 -19.96 2.94 4.49
N LEU A 111 -20.27 1.68 4.18
CA LEU A 111 -19.59 0.52 4.75
C LEU A 111 -18.12 0.46 4.31
N ILE A 112 -17.86 0.65 3.01
CA ILE A 112 -16.48 0.64 2.47
C ILE A 112 -15.62 1.72 3.15
N ARG A 113 -16.17 2.92 3.41
CA ARG A 113 -15.44 4.01 4.10
C ARG A 113 -15.00 3.70 5.53
N GLN A 114 -15.57 2.67 6.16
CA GLN A 114 -15.19 2.29 7.52
C GLN A 114 -13.92 1.42 7.54
N ILE A 115 -13.61 0.72 6.44
CA ILE A 115 -12.48 -0.21 6.35
C ILE A 115 -11.15 0.41 6.80
N PRO A 116 -10.74 1.61 6.33
CA PRO A 116 -9.44 2.17 6.70
C PRO A 116 -9.29 2.53 8.18
N ASN A 117 -10.41 2.66 8.90
CA ASN A 117 -10.45 3.00 10.33
C ASN A 117 -10.69 1.78 11.21
N ALA A 118 -10.88 0.59 10.63
CA ALA A 118 -11.06 -0.63 11.38
C ALA A 118 -9.83 -0.90 12.26
N SER A 119 -10.09 -1.20 13.54
CA SER A 119 -9.08 -1.39 14.57
C SER A 119 -8.49 -2.80 14.59
N SER A 120 -9.11 -3.75 13.89
CA SER A 120 -8.73 -5.16 13.89
C SER A 120 -9.05 -5.85 12.57
N LYS A 121 -8.39 -6.99 12.32
CA LYS A 121 -8.71 -7.86 11.18
C LYS A 121 -10.14 -8.39 11.23
N ASP A 122 -10.66 -8.68 12.43
CA ASP A 122 -12.02 -9.20 12.60
C ASP A 122 -13.06 -8.13 12.25
N GLU A 123 -12.84 -6.88 12.64
CA GLU A 123 -13.69 -5.76 12.25
C GLU A 123 -13.69 -5.56 10.73
N VAL A 124 -12.51 -5.68 10.08
CA VAL A 124 -12.42 -5.67 8.62
C VAL A 124 -13.24 -6.81 8.01
N ASN A 125 -13.14 -8.04 8.53
CA ASN A 125 -13.88 -9.18 8.02
C ASN A 125 -15.40 -9.00 8.16
N ILE A 126 -15.87 -8.43 9.27
CA ILE A 126 -17.28 -8.10 9.49
C ILE A 126 -17.76 -7.08 8.45
N LEU A 127 -17.00 -5.99 8.24
CA LEU A 127 -17.33 -4.99 7.23
C LEU A 127 -17.37 -5.58 5.82
N LEU A 128 -16.41 -6.44 5.47
CA LEU A 128 -16.39 -7.12 4.17
C LEU A 128 -17.61 -8.02 3.97
N GLN A 129 -18.07 -8.71 5.01
CA GLN A 129 -19.30 -9.51 4.94
C GLN A 129 -20.53 -8.61 4.76
N GLN A 130 -20.66 -7.54 5.55
CA GLN A 130 -21.75 -6.59 5.42
C GLN A 130 -21.82 -5.95 4.03
N ILE A 131 -20.66 -5.64 3.43
CA ILE A 131 -20.58 -5.13 2.05
C ILE A 131 -21.10 -6.18 1.07
N LYS A 132 -20.67 -7.44 1.17
CA LYS A 132 -21.19 -8.52 0.31
C LYS A 132 -22.70 -8.64 0.40
N ASP A 133 -23.25 -8.53 1.60
CA ASP A 133 -24.68 -8.67 1.86
C ASP A 133 -25.53 -7.50 1.27
N THR A 134 -24.91 -6.40 0.84
CA THR A 134 -25.62 -5.31 0.13
C THR A 134 -26.02 -5.70 -1.31
N ASN A 135 -25.35 -6.68 -1.91
CA ASN A 135 -25.61 -7.16 -3.27
C ASN A 135 -25.56 -6.09 -4.39
N ASP A 136 -24.77 -5.00 -4.24
CA ASP A 136 -24.55 -4.10 -5.38
C ASP A 136 -23.79 -4.80 -6.51
N ASP A 137 -24.16 -4.46 -7.75
CA ASP A 137 -23.47 -4.91 -8.95
C ASP A 137 -21.98 -4.54 -8.91
N GLY A 138 -21.10 -5.53 -9.11
CA GLY A 138 -19.66 -5.34 -9.14
C GLY A 138 -18.95 -5.40 -7.78
N ILE A 139 -19.65 -5.77 -6.69
CA ILE A 139 -19.04 -6.05 -5.39
C ILE A 139 -18.09 -7.25 -5.43
N GLU A 140 -18.33 -8.20 -6.33
CA GLU A 140 -17.50 -9.41 -6.48
C GLU A 140 -16.03 -9.12 -6.85
N GLY A 141 -15.72 -7.89 -7.28
CA GLY A 141 -14.35 -7.46 -7.61
C GLY A 141 -13.69 -6.52 -6.59
N ILE A 142 -14.22 -6.42 -5.36
CA ILE A 142 -13.67 -5.53 -4.31
C ILE A 142 -12.51 -6.18 -3.53
N TYR A 143 -12.30 -7.50 -3.65
CA TYR A 143 -11.24 -8.27 -2.98
C TYR A 143 -10.06 -8.59 -3.91
#